data_AF-A0A845GIW2-F1
#
_entry.id   AF-A0A845GIW2-F1
#
_cell.length_a   1.000
_cell.length_b   1.000
_cell.length_c   1.000
_cell.angle_alpha   90.00
_cell.angle_beta   90.00
_cell.angle_gamma   90.00
#
_symmetry.space_group_name_H-M   'P 1'
#
loop_
_entity.id
_entity.type
_entity.pdbx_description
1 polymer ?
#
loop_
_entity_poly.entity_id
_entity_poly.type
_entity_poly.pdbx_seq_one_letter_code
_entity_poly.pdbx_strand_id
1 'polypeptide(L)' 'MHKMTDDEWKAELRRLTAAVTRKRNQVQCERTLAEKVAAKERVKLAESALRKHKLHYYELTGD' A
#
# COMPACT_ATOMS: atom_id res chain seq x y z
N MET A 1 2.08 -12.22 19.32
CA MET A 1 1.81 -11.14 18.34
C MET A 1 1.19 -9.98 19.08
N HIS A 2 1.77 -8.78 19.01
CA HIS A 2 1.11 -7.57 19.50
C HIS A 2 0.05 -7.18 18.47
N LYS A 3 -1.21 -7.08 18.89
CA LYS A 3 -2.30 -6.57 18.03
C LYS A 3 -2.16 -5.05 17.94
N MET A 4 -2.37 -4.49 16.75
CA MET A 4 -2.32 -3.04 16.53
C MET A 4 -3.53 -2.40 17.19
N THR A 5 -3.34 -1.24 17.80
CA THR A 5 -4.48 -0.39 18.18
C THR A 5 -5.16 0.18 16.92
N ASP A 6 -6.38 0.66 17.13
CA ASP A 6 -7.18 1.29 16.08
C ASP A 6 -6.48 2.50 15.43
N ASP A 7 -5.76 3.28 16.25
CA ASP A 7 -5.00 4.44 15.81
C ASP A 7 -3.75 4.04 15.03
N GLU A 8 -3.05 2.99 15.46
CA GLU A 8 -1.93 2.42 14.71
C GLU A 8 -2.40 1.85 13.37
N TRP A 9 -3.54 1.16 13.34
CA TRP A 9 -4.11 0.65 12.09
C TRP A 9 -4.45 1.79 11.12
N LYS A 10 -5.05 2.89 11.62
CA LYS A 10 -5.35 4.09 10.82
C LYS A 10 -4.07 4.81 10.36
N ALA A 11 -3.03 4.86 11.19
CA ALA A 11 -1.73 5.42 10.81
C ALA A 11 -1.09 4.61 9.67
N GLU A 12 -1.12 3.28 9.80
CA GLU A 12 -0.58 2.38 8.78
C GLU A 12 -1.40 2.43 7.48
N LEU A 13 -2.73 2.52 7.59
CA LEU A 13 -3.61 2.72 6.44
C LEU A 13 -3.24 3.99 5.65
N ARG A 14 -2.97 5.09 6.35
CA ARG A 14 -2.52 6.37 5.75
C ARG A 14 -1.17 6.20 5.08
N ARG A 15 -0.21 5.52 5.74
CA ARG A 15 1.13 5.25 5.20
C ARG A 15 1.07 4.45 3.90
N LEU A 16 0.30 3.36 3.88
CA LEU A 16 0.11 2.48 2.72
C LEU A 16 -0.59 3.21 1.57
N THR A 17 -1.62 4.00 1.87
CA THR A 17 -2.31 4.82 0.86
C THR A 17 -1.35 5.83 0.22
N ALA A 18 -0.54 6.53 1.02
CA ALA A 18 0.45 7.46 0.50
C ALA A 18 1.54 6.75 -0.34
N ALA A 19 1.92 5.52 0.02
CA ALA A 19 2.87 4.72 -0.76
C ALA A 19 2.30 4.37 -2.13
N VAL A 20 1.04 3.95 -2.22
CA VAL A 20 0.35 3.68 -3.50
C VAL A 20 0.35 4.94 -4.38
N THR A 21 -0.02 6.10 -3.83
CA THR A 21 -0.02 7.37 -4.56
C THR A 21 1.36 7.72 -5.11
N ARG A 22 2.42 7.63 -4.28
CA ARG A 22 3.80 7.88 -4.75
C ARG A 22 4.22 6.95 -5.88
N LYS A 23 3.87 5.65 -5.79
CA LYS A 23 4.21 4.68 -6.84
C LYS A 23 3.41 4.92 -8.13
N ARG A 24 2.15 5.33 -8.04
CA ARG A 24 1.35 5.72 -9.22
C ARG A 24 1.93 6.94 -9.92
N ASN A 25 2.34 7.95 -9.16
CA ASN A 25 2.99 9.14 -9.71
C ASN A 25 4.34 8.78 -10.37
N GLN A 26 5.10 7.85 -9.78
CA GLN A 26 6.34 7.37 -10.39
C GLN A 26 6.10 6.79 -11.79
N VAL A 27 5.04 6.00 -12.02
CA VAL A 27 4.70 5.46 -13.35
C VAL A 27 4.54 6.56 -14.40
N GLN A 28 4.02 7.73 -14.00
CA GLN A 28 3.83 8.87 -14.91
C GLN A 28 5.16 9.53 -15.30
N CYS A 29 6.17 9.46 -14.43
CA CYS A 29 7.50 10.05 -14.65
C CYS A 29 8.46 9.14 -15.41
N GLU A 30 8.21 7.83 -15.47
CA GLU A 30 9.07 6.88 -16.20
C GLU A 30 9.06 7.17 -17.71
N ARG A 31 10.24 7.11 -18.36
CA ARG A 31 10.40 7.54 -19.76
C ARG A 31 10.11 6.42 -20.75
N THR A 32 10.57 5.20 -20.45
CA THR A 32 10.46 4.06 -21.35
C THR A 32 9.27 3.17 -21.01
N LEU A 33 8.82 2.38 -22.00
CA LEU A 33 7.76 1.38 -21.77
C LEU A 33 8.19 0.33 -20.75
N ALA A 34 9.44 -0.13 -20.80
CA ALA A 34 9.97 -1.12 -19.86
C ALA A 34 9.95 -0.61 -18.41
N GLU A 35 10.40 0.63 -18.18
CA GLU A 35 10.33 1.27 -16.87
C GLU A 35 8.89 1.45 -16.39
N LYS A 36 7.96 1.85 -17.28
CA LYS A 36 6.53 1.96 -16.96
C LYS A 36 5.93 0.63 -16.55
N VAL A 37 6.26 -0.47 -17.24
CA VAL A 37 5.79 -1.82 -16.89
C VAL A 37 6.32 -2.22 -15.51
N ALA A 38 7.62 -2.08 -15.26
CA ALA A 38 8.22 -2.35 -13.95
C ALA A 38 7.61 -1.48 -12.84
N ALA A 39 7.36 -0.19 -13.11
CA ALA A 39 6.70 0.71 -12.18
C ALA A 39 5.25 0.31 -11.88
N LYS A 40 4.49 -0.17 -12.87
CA LYS A 40 3.13 -0.70 -12.67
C LYS A 40 3.12 -1.95 -11.80
N GLU A 41 4.09 -2.84 -11.94
CA GLU A 41 4.22 -4.00 -11.03
C GLU A 41 4.48 -3.55 -9.58
N ARG A 42 5.31 -2.51 -9.38
CA ARG A 42 5.51 -1.91 -8.05
C ARG A 42 4.23 -1.28 -7.49
N VAL A 43 3.36 -0.70 -8.32
CA VAL A 43 2.04 -0.21 -7.91
C VAL A 43 1.16 -1.36 -7.44
N LYS A 44 1.07 -2.45 -8.22
CA LYS A 44 0.26 -3.63 -7.86
C LYS A 44 0.67 -4.23 -6.51
N LEU A 45 1.97 -4.32 -6.25
CA LEU A 45 2.49 -4.81 -4.96
C LEU A 45 2.05 -3.90 -3.78
N ALA A 46 2.15 -2.57 -3.94
CA ALA A 46 1.72 -1.62 -2.93
C ALA A 46 0.19 -1.67 -2.70
N GLU A 47 -0.59 -1.81 -3.77
CA GLU A 47 -2.05 -1.96 -3.69
C GLU A 47 -2.46 -3.27 -3.01
N SER A 48 -1.74 -4.36 -3.29
CA SER A 48 -1.95 -5.64 -2.62
C SER A 48 -1.69 -5.54 -1.11
N ALA A 49 -0.61 -4.87 -0.71
CA ALA A 49 -0.31 -4.62 0.70
C ALA A 49 -1.42 -3.79 1.39
N LEU A 50 -1.89 -2.72 0.74
CA LEU A 50 -3.02 -1.92 1.24
C LEU A 50 -4.31 -2.74 1.35
N ARG A 51 -4.61 -3.59 0.36
CA ARG A 51 -5.79 -4.46 0.38
C ARG A 51 -5.73 -5.47 1.51
N LYS A 52 -4.58 -6.10 1.73
CA LYS A 52 -4.36 -7.03 2.85
C LYS A 52 -4.56 -6.32 4.19
N HIS A 53 -3.95 -5.15 4.39
CA HIS A 53 -4.12 -4.36 5.62
C HIS A 53 -5.58 -4.03 5.91
N LYS A 54 -6.36 -3.71 4.86
CA LYS A 54 -7.80 -3.47 4.97
C LYS A 54 -8.61 -4.72 5.30
N LEU A 55 -8.30 -5.83 4.64
CA LEU A 55 -9.06 -7.08 4.78
C LEU A 55 -8.88 -7.70 6.17
N HIS A 56 -7.67 -7.59 6.72
CA HIS A 56 -7.29 -8.20 8.00
C HIS A 56 -7.46 -7.24 9.20
N TYR A 57 -8.37 -6.25 9.12
CA TYR A 57 -8.57 -5.29 10.21
C TYR A 57 -8.81 -5.96 11.56
N TYR A 58 -9.86 -6.78 11.69
CA TYR A 58 -10.21 -7.49 12.93
C TYR A 58 -9.12 -8.47 13.40
N GLU A 59 -8.36 -9.06 12.47
CA GLU A 59 -7.22 -9.91 12.81
C GLU A 59 -6.05 -9.10 13.38
N LEU A 60 -5.83 -7.89 12.86
CA LEU A 60 -4.76 -6.98 13.26
C LEU A 60 -5.11 -6.19 14.52
N THR A 61 -6.35 -5.74 14.70
CA THR A 61 -6.79 -4.95 15.87
C THR A 61 -7.32 -5.79 17.01
N GLY A 62 -7.93 -6.93 16.69
CA GLY A 62 -8.45 -7.87 17.67
C GLY A 62 -9.83 -7.59 18.21
N ASP A 63 -10.53 -6.64 17.60
CA ASP A 63 -11.98 -6.47 17.69
C ASP A 63 -12.70 -7.59 16.92
#